data_AF-D7G3V3-F1
#
_entry.id   AF-D7G3V3-F1
#
_cell.length_a   1.000
_cell.length_b   1.000
_cell.length_c   1.000
_cell.angle_alpha   90.00
_cell.angle_beta   90.00
_cell.angle_gamma   90.00
#
_symmetry.space_group_name_H-M   'P 1'
#
loop_
_entity.id
_entity.type
_entity.pdbx_description
1 polymer ?
#
loop_
_entity_poly.entity_id
_entity_poly.type
_entity_poly.pdbx_seq_one_letter_code
_entity_poly.pdbx_strand_id
1 'polypeptide(L)'
;MTKGYREGEQAYISYGLKSNDELLQFYGFVEADCPADTFVLDDVAKSLGVPGAKGGAPTKEVVIRRGAEVVNAETLEDLRALLGAEEGAGGGDSTVWTALRTVCEAELSHVRPDAQGTAGDAGRTVRERLALAFRREKASVLDEAIRNLEKLEEGAS
;
A
#
# COMPACT_ATOMS: atom_id res chain seq x y z
N MET A 1 -16.48 18.02 -18.53
CA MET A 1 -16.52 19.49 -18.38
C MET A 1 -15.09 19.98 -18.21
N THR A 2 -14.48 20.53 -19.26
CA THR A 2 -13.22 21.28 -19.13
C THR A 2 -13.53 22.58 -18.39
N LYS A 3 -12.98 22.76 -17.19
CA LYS A 3 -13.06 24.05 -16.47
C LYS A 3 -12.50 25.12 -17.40
N GLY A 4 -13.26 26.19 -17.65
CA GLY A 4 -12.73 27.34 -18.37
C GLY A 4 -11.69 28.04 -17.51
N TYR A 5 -10.45 28.10 -17.99
CA TYR A 5 -9.36 28.81 -17.32
C TYR A 5 -9.54 30.32 -17.48
N ARG A 6 -9.20 31.08 -16.44
CA ARG A 6 -9.18 32.55 -16.51
C ARG A 6 -7.89 33.04 -17.15
N GLU A 7 -7.93 34.26 -17.68
CA GLU A 7 -6.71 34.93 -18.16
C GLU A 7 -5.69 35.05 -17.01
N GLY A 8 -4.44 34.64 -17.29
CA GLY A 8 -3.37 34.59 -16.30
C GLY A 8 -3.35 33.34 -15.40
N GLU A 9 -4.32 32.44 -15.52
CA GLU A 9 -4.34 31.17 -14.80
C GLU A 9 -3.50 30.11 -15.53
N GLN A 10 -2.74 29.31 -14.77
CA GLN A 10 -2.04 28.17 -15.33
C GLN A 10 -3.03 27.06 -15.71
N ALA A 11 -2.97 26.63 -16.96
CA ALA A 11 -3.70 25.44 -17.40
C ALA A 11 -2.96 24.18 -16.96
N TYR A 12 -3.68 23.28 -16.30
CA TYR A 12 -3.16 21.98 -15.85
C TYR A 12 -3.77 20.85 -16.67
N ILE A 13 -2.99 19.80 -16.93
CA ILE A 13 -3.44 18.58 -17.59
C ILE A 13 -3.21 17.38 -16.66
N SER A 14 -4.00 16.32 -16.85
CA SER A 14 -3.74 15.04 -16.18
C SER A 14 -2.69 14.25 -16.97
N TYR A 15 -1.73 13.66 -16.24
CA TYR A 15 -0.75 12.73 -16.79
C TYR A 15 -1.28 11.29 -16.93
N GLY A 16 -2.58 11.09 -16.67
CA GLY A 16 -3.25 9.79 -16.67
C GLY A 16 -3.24 9.12 -15.29
N LEU A 17 -3.62 7.83 -15.28
CA LEU A 17 -3.60 6.98 -14.08
C LEU A 17 -2.17 6.50 -13.85
N LYS A 18 -1.44 7.16 -12.94
CA LYS A 18 -0.05 6.85 -12.58
C LYS A 18 0.10 6.77 -11.07
N SER A 19 0.83 5.77 -10.57
CA SER A 19 1.13 5.71 -9.14
C SER A 19 2.19 6.73 -8.74
N ASN A 20 2.30 7.02 -7.44
CA ASN A 20 3.36 7.90 -6.95
C ASN A 20 4.78 7.34 -7.21
N ASP A 21 4.93 6.04 -7.45
CA ASP A 21 6.20 5.43 -7.88
C ASP A 21 6.59 5.95 -9.27
N GLU A 22 5.66 5.88 -10.21
CA GLU A 22 5.87 6.39 -11.58
C GLU A 22 6.02 7.91 -11.61
N LEU A 23 5.18 8.63 -10.85
CA LEU A 23 5.23 10.09 -10.76
C LEU A 23 6.55 10.56 -10.14
N LEU A 24 7.07 9.88 -9.13
CA LEU A 24 8.35 10.25 -8.56
C LEU A 24 9.51 9.89 -9.50
N GLN A 25 9.50 8.69 -10.09
CA GLN A 25 10.59 8.19 -10.93
C GLN A 25 10.76 8.95 -12.25
N PHE A 26 9.66 9.24 -12.95
CA PHE A 26 9.69 9.88 -14.27
C PHE A 26 9.35 11.38 -14.21
N TYR A 27 8.47 11.74 -13.27
CA TYR A 27 7.91 13.08 -13.01
C TYR A 27 8.77 14.01 -12.17
N GLY A 28 9.42 13.45 -11.15
CA GLY A 28 10.06 14.21 -10.09
C GLY A 28 9.08 14.92 -9.15
N PHE A 29 7.85 14.40 -9.00
CA PHE A 29 6.88 14.92 -8.04
C PHE A 29 6.05 13.80 -7.40
N VAL A 30 5.37 14.11 -6.31
CA VAL A 30 4.45 13.22 -5.58
C VAL A 30 3.11 13.93 -5.50
N GLU A 31 2.03 13.21 -5.80
CA GLU A 31 0.66 13.70 -5.69
C GLU A 31 0.06 13.22 -4.36
N ALA A 32 -0.43 14.17 -3.56
CA ALA A 32 -1.14 13.88 -2.33
C ALA A 32 -2.48 13.18 -2.65
N ASP A 33 -2.81 12.13 -1.89
CA ASP A 33 -4.04 11.35 -2.08
C ASP A 33 -4.19 10.79 -3.50
N CYS A 34 -3.07 10.44 -4.15
CA CYS A 34 -3.05 9.91 -5.51
C CYS A 34 -3.97 8.66 -5.61
N PRO A 35 -5.04 8.69 -6.43
CA PRO A 35 -6.00 7.59 -6.51
C PRO A 35 -5.42 6.31 -7.10
N ALA A 36 -4.39 6.44 -7.92
CA ALA A 36 -3.68 5.32 -8.55
C ALA A 36 -2.48 4.85 -7.72
N ASP A 37 -2.32 5.33 -6.47
CA ASP A 37 -1.21 4.92 -5.62
C ASP A 37 -1.36 3.46 -5.16
N THR A 38 -0.21 2.79 -5.10
CA THR A 38 -0.13 1.37 -4.82
C THR A 38 0.99 1.05 -3.84
N PHE A 39 0.83 0.02 -3.03
CA PHE A 39 1.90 -0.56 -2.23
C PHE A 39 2.05 -2.03 -2.59
N VAL A 40 3.27 -2.48 -2.82
CA VAL A 40 3.55 -3.88 -3.15
C VAL A 40 4.12 -4.55 -1.89
N LEU A 41 3.41 -5.56 -1.40
CA LEU A 41 3.92 -6.45 -0.36
C LEU A 41 4.67 -7.59 -1.05
N ASP A 42 5.99 -7.53 -0.97
CA ASP A 42 6.86 -8.58 -1.45
C ASP A 42 7.01 -9.66 -0.37
N ASP A 43 7.01 -10.93 -0.79
CA ASP A 43 7.41 -12.06 0.05
C ASP A 43 6.68 -12.15 1.41
N VAL A 44 5.35 -12.08 1.37
CA VAL A 44 4.45 -12.21 2.54
C VAL A 44 4.81 -13.44 3.40
N ALA A 45 5.19 -14.55 2.76
CA ALA A 45 5.62 -15.79 3.40
C ALA A 45 6.82 -15.58 4.35
N LYS A 46 7.83 -14.85 3.87
CA LYS A 46 9.02 -14.51 4.65
C LYS A 46 8.71 -13.53 5.76
N SER A 47 7.89 -12.51 5.50
CA SER A 47 7.48 -11.53 6.52
C SER A 47 6.73 -12.18 7.68
N LEU A 48 6.00 -13.27 7.40
CA LEU A 48 5.29 -14.07 8.41
C LEU A 48 6.13 -15.21 9.01
N GLY A 49 7.36 -15.42 8.53
CA GLY A 49 8.25 -16.46 9.04
C GLY A 49 7.74 -17.90 8.80
N VAL A 50 6.95 -18.13 7.75
CA VAL A 50 6.35 -19.45 7.46
C VAL A 50 7.44 -20.47 7.13
N PRO A 51 7.64 -21.52 7.96
CA PRO A 51 8.70 -22.50 7.75
C PRO A 51 8.36 -23.41 6.56
N GLY A 52 9.16 -23.34 5.49
CA GLY A 52 8.92 -24.11 4.26
C GLY A 52 8.80 -23.27 3.00
N ALA A 53 8.86 -21.93 3.10
CA ALA A 53 9.13 -21.01 2.01
C ALA A 53 10.57 -21.21 1.47
N LYS A 54 10.85 -22.39 0.93
CA LYS A 54 12.07 -22.65 0.16
C LYS A 54 11.92 -21.90 -1.15
N GLY A 55 12.85 -20.96 -1.41
CA GLY A 55 12.89 -20.07 -2.56
C GLY A 55 12.78 -20.76 -3.92
N GLY A 56 11.56 -21.13 -4.30
CA GLY A 56 11.23 -21.88 -5.51
C GLY A 56 9.74 -21.86 -5.86
N ALA A 57 8.84 -21.60 -4.92
CA ALA A 57 7.48 -21.17 -5.25
C ALA A 57 7.48 -19.65 -5.49
N PRO A 58 6.79 -19.14 -6.52
CA PRO A 58 6.69 -17.70 -6.74
C PRO A 58 6.02 -17.08 -5.51
N THR A 59 6.79 -16.32 -4.75
CA THR A 59 6.27 -15.44 -3.71
C THR A 59 5.38 -14.43 -4.41
N LYS A 60 4.07 -14.69 -4.44
CA LYS A 60 3.10 -13.80 -5.11
C LYS A 60 3.12 -12.45 -4.38
N GLU A 61 3.42 -11.41 -5.15
CA GLU A 61 3.35 -10.03 -4.72
C GLU A 61 1.89 -9.67 -4.45
N VAL A 62 1.60 -9.09 -3.28
CA VAL A 62 0.25 -8.57 -2.99
C VAL A 62 0.27 -7.07 -3.25
N VAL A 63 -0.45 -6.66 -4.30
CA VAL A 63 -0.53 -5.25 -4.68
C VAL A 63 -1.75 -4.61 -4.02
N ILE A 64 -1.49 -3.80 -3.00
CA ILE A 64 -2.48 -2.96 -2.34
C ILE A 64 -2.66 -1.70 -3.19
N ARG A 65 -3.91 -1.35 -3.51
CA ARG A 65 -4.22 -0.09 -4.20
C ARG A 65 -5.12 0.78 -3.34
N ARG A 66 -4.92 2.10 -3.40
CA ARG A 66 -5.79 3.06 -2.72
C ARG A 66 -7.25 2.88 -3.18
N GLY A 67 -8.18 2.86 -2.23
CA GLY A 67 -9.62 2.76 -2.50
C GLY A 67 -10.10 1.46 -3.15
N ALA A 68 -9.23 0.46 -3.31
CA ALA A 68 -9.58 -0.85 -3.87
C ALA A 68 -9.74 -1.92 -2.79
N GLU A 69 -10.36 -3.03 -3.18
CA GLU A 69 -10.34 -4.24 -2.37
C GLU A 69 -8.88 -4.73 -2.23
N VAL A 70 -8.49 -5.06 -0.99
CA VAL A 70 -7.10 -5.35 -0.65
C VAL A 70 -6.60 -6.63 -1.32
N VAL A 71 -7.48 -7.60 -1.53
CA VAL A 71 -7.13 -8.93 -2.03
C VAL A 71 -8.19 -9.40 -3.02
N ASN A 72 -7.77 -9.92 -4.17
CA ASN A 72 -8.69 -10.56 -5.12
C ASN A 72 -8.85 -12.05 -4.78
N ALA A 73 -9.83 -12.72 -5.40
CA ALA A 73 -10.12 -14.13 -5.13
C ALA A 73 -8.92 -15.07 -5.37
N GLU A 74 -8.14 -14.85 -6.43
CA GLU A 74 -6.96 -15.67 -6.73
C GLU A 74 -5.89 -15.53 -5.64
N THR A 75 -5.54 -14.29 -5.29
CA THR A 75 -4.55 -14.00 -4.25
C THR A 75 -5.01 -14.51 -2.88
N LEU A 76 -6.32 -14.50 -2.60
CA LEU A 76 -6.88 -15.06 -1.37
C LEU A 76 -6.67 -16.58 -1.30
N GLU A 77 -6.95 -17.30 -2.38
CA GLU A 77 -6.72 -18.76 -2.45
C GLU A 77 -5.24 -19.10 -2.23
N ASP A 78 -4.33 -18.35 -2.85
CA ASP A 78 -2.88 -18.57 -2.67
C ASP A 78 -2.44 -18.31 -1.22
N LEU A 79 -2.96 -17.25 -0.60
CA LEU A 79 -2.64 -16.91 0.78
C LEU A 79 -3.20 -17.95 1.76
N ARG A 80 -4.41 -18.48 1.51
CA ARG A 80 -4.96 -19.60 2.30
C ARG A 80 -4.06 -20.83 2.20
N ALA A 81 -3.63 -21.17 0.99
CA ALA A 81 -2.72 -22.29 0.76
C ALA A 81 -1.35 -22.07 1.44
N LEU A 82 -0.82 -20.84 1.38
CA LEU A 82 0.45 -20.47 2.00
C LEU A 82 0.41 -20.57 3.54
N LEU A 83 -0.71 -20.16 4.13
CA LEU A 83 -0.89 -20.12 5.59
C LEU A 83 -1.41 -21.45 6.15
N GLY A 84 -1.73 -22.43 5.30
CA GLY A 84 -2.36 -23.68 5.72
C GLY A 84 -3.74 -23.48 6.34
N ALA A 85 -4.42 -22.40 5.95
CA ALA A 85 -5.76 -22.06 6.43
C ALA A 85 -6.78 -22.91 5.66
N GLU A 86 -7.05 -24.14 6.10
CA GLU A 86 -8.05 -25.01 5.47
C GLU A 86 -9.47 -24.44 5.64
N GLU A 87 -10.31 -24.63 4.62
CA GLU A 87 -11.75 -24.30 4.64
C GLU A 87 -12.51 -25.26 5.58
N GLY A 88 -12.35 -25.05 6.88
CA GLY A 88 -13.04 -25.80 7.92
C GLY A 88 -13.47 -24.86 9.03
N ALA A 89 -14.70 -24.34 8.93
CA ALA A 89 -15.39 -23.47 9.89
C ALA A 89 -14.95 -21.99 9.93
N GLY A 90 -15.20 -21.22 8.87
CA GLY A 90 -15.27 -19.73 8.91
C GLY A 90 -14.00 -18.96 9.31
N GLY A 91 -12.98 -19.62 9.85
CA GLY A 91 -11.76 -19.01 10.41
C GLY A 91 -10.58 -18.97 9.45
N GLY A 92 -10.69 -19.60 8.27
CA GLY A 92 -9.64 -19.57 7.24
C GLY A 92 -9.38 -18.15 6.75
N ASP A 93 -10.45 -17.38 6.53
CA ASP A 93 -10.34 -15.99 6.06
C ASP A 93 -9.89 -15.04 7.14
N SER A 94 -10.39 -15.21 8.36
CA SER A 94 -9.90 -14.46 9.53
C SER A 94 -8.38 -14.61 9.69
N THR A 95 -7.85 -15.82 9.54
CA THR A 95 -6.39 -16.06 9.62
C THR A 95 -5.63 -15.31 8.53
N VAL A 96 -6.15 -15.26 7.30
CA VAL A 96 -5.53 -14.51 6.20
C VAL A 96 -5.57 -13.01 6.47
N TRP A 97 -6.68 -12.48 6.95
CA TRP A 97 -6.82 -11.05 7.28
C TRP A 97 -5.88 -10.63 8.40
N THR A 98 -5.80 -11.40 9.49
CA THR A 98 -4.88 -11.13 10.60
C THR A 98 -3.41 -11.22 10.13
N ALA A 99 -3.08 -12.18 9.27
CA ALA A 99 -1.73 -12.32 8.73
C ALA A 99 -1.35 -11.14 7.83
N LEU A 100 -2.19 -10.77 6.87
CA LEU A 100 -1.95 -9.61 6.00
C LEU A 100 -1.85 -8.31 6.80
N ARG A 101 -2.72 -8.14 7.80
CA ARG A 101 -2.67 -7.00 8.70
C ARG A 101 -1.32 -6.92 9.41
N THR A 102 -0.84 -8.04 9.96
CA THR A 102 0.46 -8.11 10.65
C THR A 102 1.60 -7.69 9.71
N VAL A 103 1.58 -8.14 8.46
CA VAL A 103 2.57 -7.73 7.44
C VAL A 103 2.45 -6.24 7.11
N CYS A 104 1.24 -5.73 6.92
CA CYS A 104 1.01 -4.31 6.66
C CYS A 104 1.50 -3.43 7.82
N GLU A 105 1.27 -3.84 9.07
CA GLU A 105 1.74 -3.13 10.28
C GLU A 105 3.27 -3.15 10.38
N ALA A 106 3.92 -4.27 10.06
CA ALA A 106 5.36 -4.38 9.99
C ALA A 106 5.95 -3.44 8.92
N GLU A 107 5.40 -3.45 7.70
CA GLU A 107 5.83 -2.55 6.62
C GLU A 107 5.58 -1.08 6.95
N LEU A 108 4.43 -0.77 7.57
CA LEU A 108 4.11 0.59 8.01
C LEU A 108 5.14 1.12 9.00
N SER A 109 5.66 0.26 9.89
CA SER A 109 6.71 0.63 10.83
C SER A 109 8.04 1.00 10.15
N HIS A 110 8.32 0.41 8.98
CA HIS A 110 9.51 0.71 8.18
C HIS A 110 9.33 1.94 7.29
N VAL A 111 8.11 2.17 6.79
CA VAL A 111 7.79 3.23 5.83
C VAL A 111 7.52 4.57 6.52
N ARG A 112 6.92 4.56 7.72
CA ARG A 112 6.55 5.79 8.42
C ARG A 112 7.79 6.67 8.63
N PRO A 113 7.75 7.94 8.18
CA PRO A 113 8.78 8.88 8.56
C PRO A 113 8.76 9.02 10.09
N ASP A 114 9.93 8.83 10.68
CA ASP A 114 10.22 9.09 12.07
C ASP A 114 9.65 10.45 12.49
N ALA A 115 9.29 10.62 13.78
CA ALA A 115 8.69 11.85 14.29
C ALA A 115 9.50 13.12 13.98
N GLN A 116 10.80 12.97 13.66
CA GLN A 116 11.72 14.02 13.21
C GLN A 116 11.46 14.51 11.76
N GLY A 117 10.75 13.73 10.95
CA GLY A 117 10.28 14.09 9.60
C GLY A 117 9.24 15.22 9.57
N THR A 118 8.62 15.53 10.71
CA THR A 118 7.70 16.68 10.86
C THR A 118 8.39 17.99 11.26
N ALA A 119 9.70 17.94 11.57
CA ALA A 119 10.51 19.14 11.78
C ALA A 119 10.49 19.99 10.50
N GLY A 120 10.13 21.27 10.64
CA GLY A 120 9.66 22.14 9.57
C GLY A 120 10.52 22.14 8.30
N ASP A 121 9.85 22.41 7.19
CA ASP A 121 10.35 22.39 5.82
C ASP A 121 11.55 23.33 5.54
N ALA A 122 11.89 24.16 6.53
CA ALA A 122 12.96 25.13 6.50
C ALA A 122 14.34 24.43 6.53
N GLY A 123 14.99 24.36 5.37
CA GLY A 123 16.36 23.85 5.23
C GLY A 123 16.48 22.54 4.47
N ARG A 124 15.36 21.88 4.13
CA ARG A 124 15.38 20.64 3.32
C ARG A 124 15.53 20.94 1.84
N THR A 125 16.21 20.05 1.14
CA THR A 125 16.28 20.06 -0.32
C THR A 125 14.93 19.63 -0.93
N VAL A 126 14.70 19.97 -2.20
CA VAL A 126 13.51 19.52 -2.94
C VAL A 126 13.38 18.00 -2.90
N ARG A 127 14.48 17.26 -3.06
CA ARG A 127 14.48 15.80 -3.09
C ARG A 127 14.17 15.18 -1.73
N GLU A 128 14.64 15.78 -0.65
CA GLU A 128 14.30 15.34 0.72
C GLU A 128 12.81 15.52 1.00
N ARG A 129 12.23 16.66 0.59
CA ARG A 129 10.79 16.89 0.72
C ARG A 129 9.97 15.88 -0.07
N LEU A 130 10.38 15.59 -1.31
CA LEU A 130 9.73 14.58 -2.14
C LEU A 130 9.83 13.18 -1.55
N ALA A 131 10.99 12.79 -1.00
CA ALA A 131 11.15 11.50 -0.35
C ALA A 131 10.24 11.35 0.88
N LEU A 132 10.10 12.42 1.68
CA LEU A 132 9.20 12.43 2.83
C LEU A 132 7.73 12.41 2.42
N ALA A 133 7.35 13.19 1.40
CA ALA A 133 6.01 13.18 0.83
C ALA A 133 5.66 11.78 0.31
N PHE A 134 6.57 11.17 -0.46
CA PHE A 134 6.40 9.81 -0.98
C PHE A 134 6.17 8.79 0.14
N ARG A 135 7.04 8.78 1.17
CA ARG A 135 6.88 7.87 2.32
C ARG A 135 5.56 8.09 3.06
N ARG A 136 5.13 9.33 3.20
CA ARG A 136 3.84 9.67 3.82
C ARG A 136 2.67 9.11 3.00
N GLU A 137 2.70 9.26 1.69
CA GLU A 137 1.65 8.71 0.82
C GLU A 137 1.63 7.17 0.87
N LYS A 138 2.80 6.52 0.85
CA LYS A 138 2.89 5.05 1.03
C LYS A 138 2.36 4.59 2.39
N ALA A 139 2.70 5.29 3.47
CA ALA A 139 2.14 5.02 4.79
C ALA A 139 0.62 5.20 4.82
N SER A 140 0.08 6.22 4.14
CA SER A 140 -1.36 6.46 4.01
C SER A 140 -2.08 5.30 3.28
N VAL A 141 -1.48 4.74 2.22
CA VAL A 141 -2.03 3.54 1.53
C VAL A 141 -2.08 2.34 2.48
N LEU A 142 -1.02 2.09 3.25
CA LEU A 142 -0.97 1.00 4.22
C LEU A 142 -1.96 1.21 5.39
N ASP A 143 -2.07 2.42 5.93
CA ASP A 143 -3.03 2.77 6.98
C ASP A 143 -4.49 2.57 6.52
N GLU A 144 -4.78 2.85 5.25
CA GLU A 144 -6.08 2.55 4.64
C GLU A 144 -6.32 1.03 4.51
N ALA A 145 -5.32 0.29 4.03
CA ALA A 145 -5.41 -1.16 3.91
C ALA A 145 -5.65 -1.86 5.25
N ILE A 146 -4.93 -1.46 6.30
CA ILE A 146 -5.10 -1.99 7.66
C ILE A 146 -6.55 -1.79 8.13
N ARG A 147 -7.10 -0.58 7.99
CA ARG A 147 -8.50 -0.29 8.37
C ARG A 147 -9.51 -1.10 7.57
N ASN A 148 -9.22 -1.39 6.30
CA ASN A 148 -10.10 -2.22 5.49
C ASN A 148 -10.02 -3.69 5.92
N LEU A 149 -8.83 -4.20 6.25
CA LEU A 149 -8.64 -5.55 6.79
C LEU A 149 -9.32 -5.73 8.16
N GLU A 150 -9.26 -4.73 9.05
CA GLU A 150 -9.97 -4.75 10.34
C GLU A 150 -11.49 -4.91 10.15
N LYS A 151 -12.08 -4.19 9.20
CA LYS A 151 -13.51 -4.32 8.89
C LYS A 151 -13.87 -5.70 8.32
N LEU A 152 -12.98 -6.30 7.54
CA LEU A 152 -13.18 -7.64 6.98
C LEU A 152 -13.07 -8.72 8.06
N GLU A 153 -12.16 -8.55 9.02
CA GLU A 153 -12.02 -9.41 10.20
C GLU A 153 -13.27 -9.35 11.09
N GLU A 154 -13.77 -8.14 11.37
CA GLU A 154 -15.01 -7.93 12.14
C GLU A 154 -16.25 -8.49 11.45
N GLY A 155 -16.30 -8.44 10.11
CA GLY A 155 -17.41 -8.99 9.32
C GLY A 155 -17.37 -10.51 9.13
N ALA A 156 -16.24 -11.15 9.44
CA ALA A 156 -16.03 -12.60 9.29
C ALA A 156 -16.24 -13.39 10.60
N SER A 157 -16.30 -12.72 11.76
CA SER A 157 -16.67 -13.31 13.06
C SER A 157 -18.19 -13.36 13.26
#